data_AF-A0A4Q2YKL4-F1
#
_entry.id   AF-A0A4Q2YKL4-F1
#
_cell.length_a   1.000
_cell.length_b   1.000
_cell.length_c   1.000
_cell.angle_alpha   90.00
_cell.angle_beta   90.00
_cell.angle_gamma   90.00
#
_symmetry.space_group_name_H-M   'P 1'
#
loop_
_entity.id
_entity.type
_entity.pdbx_description
1 polymer ?
#
loop_
_entity_poly.entity_id
_entity_poly.type
_entity_poly.pdbx_seq_one_letter_code
_entity_poly.pdbx_strand_id
1 'polypeptide(L)'
;MKRQSITVLLILAFVAAILFFIQHEGNPFLKPKTVRGEEWRDEPQQKPAGDSRKSKPQTPGSLLPRVAMTAVEYKFDPLALSRDRENSPFELRGGAGTGRVTDRKGKVILESSDELGIFGAVVSPGHRWVLVRGGDGKSLLLEPPSDRRIAPPTRPPGSNLFPFEWHWIGPDLLFGISGVEKISHEGPHENCCNDNNVAQTKFYTFDVVRERLSEVVMPGAVTQPVVNAVDFTGDGHIHLKLEEPQDGVEQDLGWFRIGPPE
;
A
#
# COMPACT_ATOMS: atom_id res chain seq x y z
N MET A 1 -20.66 -36.52 -47.62
CA MET A 1 -20.76 -35.19 -46.98
C MET A 1 -21.79 -35.18 -45.83
N LYS A 2 -21.62 -35.97 -44.76
CA LYS A 2 -22.53 -35.97 -43.59
C LYS A 2 -21.85 -35.85 -42.22
N ARG A 3 -20.51 -35.90 -42.15
CA ARG A 3 -19.76 -35.86 -40.88
C ARG A 3 -19.48 -34.45 -40.36
N GLN A 4 -19.27 -33.46 -41.23
CA GLN A 4 -18.98 -32.08 -40.81
C GLN A 4 -20.18 -31.37 -40.18
N SER A 5 -21.42 -31.69 -40.60
CA SER A 5 -22.62 -31.08 -40.00
C SER A 5 -22.88 -31.51 -38.55
N ILE A 6 -22.44 -32.71 -38.15
CA ILE A 6 -22.66 -33.21 -36.79
C ILE A 6 -21.73 -32.52 -35.80
N THR A 7 -20.47 -32.28 -36.19
CA THR A 7 -19.48 -31.61 -35.33
C THR A 7 -19.86 -30.16 -35.06
N VAL A 8 -20.35 -29.44 -36.08
CA VAL A 8 -20.81 -28.05 -35.91
C VAL A 8 -22.05 -27.97 -35.01
N LEU A 9 -22.97 -28.94 -35.13
CA LEU A 9 -24.17 -28.99 -34.29
C LEU A 9 -23.83 -29.23 -32.82
N LEU A 10 -22.83 -30.09 -32.54
CA LEU A 10 -22.37 -30.37 -31.17
C LEU A 10 -21.66 -29.16 -30.55
N ILE A 11 -20.87 -28.42 -31.32
CA ILE A 11 -20.20 -27.20 -30.83
C ILE A 11 -21.25 -26.12 -30.50
N LEU A 12 -22.26 -25.94 -31.37
CA LEU A 12 -23.33 -24.98 -31.10
C LEU A 12 -24.18 -25.38 -29.88
N ALA A 13 -24.48 -26.66 -29.69
CA ALA A 13 -25.18 -27.14 -28.51
C ALA A 13 -24.35 -26.94 -27.22
N PHE A 14 -23.03 -27.12 -27.29
CA PHE A 14 -22.13 -26.91 -26.16
C PHE A 14 -22.02 -25.43 -25.77
N VAL A 15 -21.90 -24.53 -26.75
CA VAL A 15 -21.89 -23.08 -26.51
C VAL A 15 -23.24 -22.60 -25.95
N ALA A 16 -24.36 -23.11 -26.47
CA ALA A 16 -25.69 -22.78 -25.94
C ALA A 16 -25.88 -23.29 -24.49
N ALA A 17 -25.35 -24.46 -24.15
CA ALA A 17 -25.38 -24.97 -22.78
C ALA A 17 -24.56 -24.09 -21.83
N ILE A 18 -23.37 -23.64 -22.23
CA ILE A 18 -22.54 -22.72 -21.42
C ILE A 18 -23.26 -21.39 -21.18
N LEU A 19 -23.86 -20.81 -22.22
CA LEU A 19 -24.62 -19.56 -22.09
C LEU A 19 -25.87 -19.72 -21.20
N PHE A 20 -26.53 -20.88 -21.25
CA PHE A 20 -27.65 -21.19 -20.36
C PHE A 20 -27.23 -21.30 -18.89
N PHE A 21 -26.05 -21.88 -18.60
CA PHE A 21 -25.52 -21.93 -17.23
C PHE A 21 -25.10 -20.55 -16.71
N ILE A 22 -24.52 -19.70 -17.56
CA ILE A 22 -24.13 -18.33 -17.17
C ILE A 22 -25.36 -17.44 -16.88
N GLN A 23 -26.51 -17.68 -17.54
CA GLN A 23 -27.75 -16.95 -17.25
C GLN A 23 -28.57 -17.51 -16.08
N HIS A 24 -28.27 -18.71 -15.59
CA HIS A 24 -28.97 -19.32 -14.44
C HIS A 24 -28.18 -19.32 -13.13
N GLU A 25 -26.93 -18.86 -13.11
CA GLU A 25 -26.27 -18.44 -11.87
C GLU A 25 -26.78 -17.07 -11.44
N GLY A 26 -27.98 -17.09 -10.84
CA GLY A 26 -28.50 -15.98 -10.07
C GLY A 26 -27.51 -15.58 -8.98
N ASN A 27 -27.19 -14.29 -8.98
CA ASN A 27 -26.55 -13.52 -7.91
C ASN A 27 -26.74 -14.15 -6.51
N PRO A 28 -25.69 -14.71 -5.87
CA PRO A 28 -25.84 -15.27 -4.51
C PRO A 28 -25.90 -14.20 -3.40
N PHE A 29 -25.99 -12.91 -3.72
CA PHE A 29 -25.92 -11.80 -2.75
C PHE A 29 -27.25 -11.17 -2.35
N LEU A 30 -28.36 -11.90 -2.41
CA LEU A 30 -29.61 -11.47 -1.78
C LEU A 30 -30.23 -12.60 -0.95
N LYS A 31 -29.72 -12.78 0.27
CA LYS A 31 -30.51 -13.29 1.39
C LYS A 31 -30.24 -12.42 2.62
N PRO A 32 -31.19 -11.56 3.04
CA PRO A 32 -31.07 -10.90 4.33
C PRO A 32 -31.15 -11.97 5.42
N LYS A 33 -30.06 -12.15 6.16
CA LYS A 33 -30.04 -12.98 7.35
C LYS A 33 -30.79 -12.21 8.43
N THR A 34 -32.02 -12.63 8.72
CA THR A 34 -32.81 -12.19 9.87
C THR A 34 -32.02 -12.50 11.13
N VAL A 35 -31.38 -11.49 11.72
CA VAL A 35 -30.86 -11.58 13.08
C VAL A 35 -32.02 -11.26 14.01
N ARG A 36 -32.38 -12.29 14.77
CA ARG A 36 -33.35 -12.29 15.85
C ARG A 36 -32.94 -11.22 16.87
N GLY A 37 -33.84 -10.30 17.19
CA GLY A 37 -33.62 -9.29 18.23
C GLY A 37 -33.37 -9.96 19.57
N GLU A 38 -32.18 -9.76 20.12
CA GLU A 38 -31.92 -9.92 21.55
C GLU A 38 -32.07 -8.55 22.22
N GLU A 39 -33.12 -8.51 23.04
CA GLU A 39 -33.51 -7.47 23.97
C GLU A 39 -32.41 -7.29 25.03
N TRP A 40 -31.61 -6.23 24.91
CA TRP A 40 -30.72 -5.82 25.99
C TRP A 40 -31.52 -5.03 27.02
N ARG A 41 -31.77 -5.68 28.17
CA ARG A 41 -32.28 -5.04 29.38
C ARG A 41 -31.25 -4.05 29.92
N ASP A 42 -31.73 -2.86 30.28
CA ASP A 42 -31.06 -1.94 31.18
C ASP A 42 -30.92 -2.56 32.58
N GLU A 43 -29.70 -2.65 33.11
CA GLU A 43 -29.46 -2.57 34.55
C GLU A 43 -28.18 -1.77 34.86
N PRO A 44 -28.16 -1.06 36.00
CA PRO A 44 -27.34 0.13 36.19
C PRO A 44 -25.91 -0.14 36.66
N GLN A 45 -25.03 0.79 36.27
CA GLN A 45 -23.63 0.90 36.67
C GLN A 45 -23.40 0.65 38.18
N GLN A 46 -22.51 -0.31 38.49
CA GLN A 46 -21.75 -0.32 39.73
C GLN A 46 -20.29 0.03 39.44
N LYS A 47 -19.88 1.23 39.88
CA LYS A 47 -18.48 1.65 40.03
C LYS A 47 -17.74 0.70 40.99
N PRO A 48 -16.59 0.14 40.61
CA PRO A 48 -15.58 -0.27 41.59
C PRO A 48 -14.72 0.95 41.95
N ALA A 49 -14.55 1.14 43.25
CA ALA A 49 -13.73 2.18 43.86
C ALA A 49 -12.28 2.14 43.35
N GLY A 50 -11.74 3.33 43.13
CA GLY A 50 -10.40 3.55 42.61
C GLY A 50 -9.32 3.03 43.54
N ASP A 51 -8.53 2.10 43.03
CA ASP A 51 -7.24 1.73 43.62
C ASP A 51 -6.16 2.60 42.96
N SER A 52 -5.62 3.53 43.74
CA SER A 52 -4.67 4.55 43.30
C SER A 52 -3.27 3.95 43.13
N ARG A 53 -3.10 3.04 42.17
CA ARG A 53 -1.75 2.69 41.69
C ARG A 53 -1.25 3.83 40.83
N LYS A 54 -0.38 4.65 41.42
CA LYS A 54 0.47 5.66 40.76
C LYS A 54 0.96 5.12 39.42
N SER A 55 0.29 5.51 38.34
CA SER A 55 0.81 5.39 36.99
C SER A 55 2.08 6.22 36.96
N LYS A 56 3.21 5.56 36.70
CA LYS A 56 4.44 6.26 36.32
C LYS A 56 4.07 7.21 35.17
N PRO A 57 4.59 8.45 35.15
CA PRO A 57 4.36 9.35 34.02
C PRO A 57 4.78 8.63 32.74
N GLN A 58 3.84 8.47 31.81
CA GLN A 58 4.14 8.08 30.44
C GLN A 58 5.09 9.13 29.89
N THR A 59 6.35 8.76 29.72
CA THR A 59 7.31 9.52 28.92
C THR A 59 6.64 9.79 27.56
N PRO A 60 6.60 11.04 27.07
CA PRO A 60 6.13 11.31 25.72
C PRO A 60 6.95 10.44 24.75
N GLY A 61 6.26 9.67 23.91
CA GLY A 61 6.89 8.78 22.95
C GLY A 61 7.96 9.52 22.15
N SER A 62 9.14 8.90 22.00
CA SER A 62 10.23 9.42 21.19
C SER A 62 9.69 9.88 19.84
N LEU A 63 9.66 11.19 19.60
CA LEU A 63 9.31 11.75 18.31
C LEU A 63 10.22 11.12 17.26
N LEU A 64 9.64 10.71 16.12
CA LEU A 64 10.45 10.19 15.02
C LEU A 64 11.47 11.26 14.61
N PRO A 65 12.67 10.84 14.17
CA PRO A 65 13.58 11.73 13.47
C PRO A 65 12.86 12.37 12.29
N ARG A 66 13.20 13.62 12.01
CA ARG A 66 12.59 14.38 10.92
C ARG A 66 13.60 14.62 9.82
N VAL A 67 13.19 14.40 8.57
CA VAL A 67 13.97 14.68 7.36
C VAL A 67 13.23 15.70 6.51
N ALA A 68 13.94 16.65 5.92
CA ALA A 68 13.30 17.67 5.11
C ALA A 68 13.04 17.15 3.69
N MET A 69 11.92 17.55 3.13
CA MET A 69 11.68 17.52 1.71
C MET A 69 11.91 18.94 1.15
N THR A 70 12.51 19.03 -0.02
CA THR A 70 12.84 20.30 -0.70
C THR A 70 12.38 20.25 -2.15
N ALA A 71 11.86 21.37 -2.67
CA ALA A 71 11.48 21.50 -4.07
C ALA A 71 12.72 21.60 -4.95
N VAL A 72 12.71 20.94 -6.10
CA VAL A 72 13.84 20.87 -7.03
C VAL A 72 13.35 20.90 -8.48
N GLU A 73 14.18 21.43 -9.38
CA GLU A 73 14.01 21.19 -10.81
C GLU A 73 14.53 19.78 -11.13
N TYR A 74 13.73 18.97 -11.81
CA TYR A 74 14.12 17.63 -12.22
C TYR A 74 13.89 17.43 -13.72
N LYS A 75 14.94 16.97 -14.41
CA LYS A 75 14.88 16.62 -15.82
C LYS A 75 14.76 15.10 -15.92
N PHE A 76 13.55 14.66 -16.23
CA PHE A 76 13.24 13.24 -16.40
C PHE A 76 14.01 12.64 -17.58
N ASP A 77 14.81 11.60 -17.31
CA ASP A 77 15.46 10.79 -18.34
C ASP A 77 14.73 9.44 -18.50
N PRO A 78 13.87 9.28 -19.52
CA PRO A 78 13.13 8.05 -19.75
C PRO A 78 14.03 6.84 -20.05
N LEU A 79 15.22 7.07 -20.65
CA LEU A 79 16.11 6.00 -21.08
C LEU A 79 16.87 5.38 -19.90
N ALA A 80 17.23 6.19 -18.90
CA ALA A 80 17.83 5.67 -17.68
C ALA A 80 16.85 4.75 -16.94
N LEU A 81 15.59 5.20 -16.78
CA LEU A 81 14.54 4.44 -16.09
C LEU A 81 14.16 3.13 -16.79
N SER A 82 14.11 3.11 -18.13
CA SER A 82 13.79 1.89 -18.86
C SER A 82 14.88 0.83 -18.71
N ARG A 83 16.16 1.24 -18.74
CA ARG A 83 17.31 0.33 -18.61
C ARG A 83 17.39 -0.37 -17.26
N ASP A 84 17.04 0.34 -16.19
CA ASP A 84 16.99 -0.23 -14.84
C ASP A 84 15.92 -1.32 -14.73
N ARG A 85 14.74 -1.10 -15.34
CA ARG A 85 13.64 -2.08 -15.34
C ARG A 85 13.96 -3.33 -16.18
N GLU A 86 14.57 -3.15 -17.35
CA GLU A 86 14.93 -4.27 -18.24
C GLU A 86 16.00 -5.19 -17.64
N ASN A 87 16.82 -4.67 -16.72
CA ASN A 87 17.94 -5.38 -16.13
C ASN A 87 17.74 -5.74 -14.65
N SER A 88 16.51 -5.99 -14.22
CA SER A 88 16.28 -6.51 -12.87
C SER A 88 16.92 -7.89 -12.67
N PRO A 89 17.63 -8.14 -11.54
CA PRO A 89 18.15 -9.46 -11.19
C PRO A 89 17.08 -10.42 -10.65
N PHE A 90 15.93 -9.89 -10.26
CA PHE A 90 14.82 -10.66 -9.69
C PHE A 90 13.50 -10.31 -10.38
N GLU A 91 12.62 -11.28 -10.46
CA GLU A 91 11.29 -11.10 -11.05
C GLU A 91 10.23 -11.78 -10.20
N LEU A 92 9.01 -11.23 -10.24
CA LEU A 92 7.82 -11.90 -9.72
C LEU A 92 7.26 -12.80 -10.82
N ARG A 93 7.05 -14.08 -10.48
CA ARG A 93 6.29 -15.03 -11.30
C ARG A 93 4.97 -15.38 -10.61
N GLY A 94 3.89 -15.46 -11.39
CA GLY A 94 2.54 -15.61 -10.85
C GLY A 94 1.95 -14.29 -10.35
N GLY A 95 1.03 -14.34 -9.40
CA GLY A 95 0.40 -13.14 -8.82
C GLY A 95 -0.84 -13.47 -7.97
N ALA A 96 -1.56 -12.43 -7.54
CA ALA A 96 -2.82 -12.54 -6.80
C ALA A 96 -2.74 -13.43 -5.53
N GLY A 97 -1.67 -13.26 -4.75
CA GLY A 97 -1.48 -13.98 -3.49
C GLY A 97 -0.74 -15.31 -3.63
N THR A 98 -0.46 -15.79 -4.85
CA THR A 98 0.25 -17.08 -5.10
C THR A 98 1.62 -16.91 -5.76
N GLY A 99 2.17 -15.68 -5.73
CA GLY A 99 3.41 -15.35 -6.41
C GLY A 99 4.66 -16.04 -5.86
N ARG A 100 5.71 -16.05 -6.70
CA ARG A 100 7.07 -16.44 -6.33
C ARG A 100 8.04 -15.38 -6.82
N VAL A 101 9.02 -15.03 -6.01
CA VAL A 101 10.14 -14.20 -6.42
C VAL A 101 11.28 -15.13 -6.84
N THR A 102 11.78 -14.96 -8.06
CA THR A 102 12.84 -15.79 -8.63
C THR A 102 14.02 -14.94 -9.08
N ASP A 103 15.23 -15.52 -9.05
CA ASP A 103 16.40 -14.94 -9.72
C ASP A 103 16.40 -15.23 -11.23
N ARG A 104 17.34 -14.61 -11.97
CA ARG A 104 17.52 -14.84 -13.41
C ARG A 104 17.83 -16.29 -13.83
N LYS A 105 18.28 -17.13 -12.90
CA LYS A 105 18.53 -18.56 -13.14
C LYS A 105 17.29 -19.41 -12.89
N GLY A 106 16.18 -18.79 -12.47
CA GLY A 106 14.93 -19.46 -12.12
C GLY A 106 14.93 -20.03 -10.69
N LYS A 107 15.93 -19.73 -9.87
CA LYS A 107 15.92 -20.14 -8.45
C LYS A 107 14.87 -19.33 -7.70
N VAL A 108 14.00 -20.01 -6.98
CA VAL A 108 13.03 -19.38 -6.08
C VAL A 108 13.76 -18.84 -4.85
N ILE A 109 13.59 -17.54 -4.58
CA ILE A 109 14.13 -16.87 -3.38
C ILE A 109 13.05 -16.60 -2.33
N LEU A 110 11.79 -16.48 -2.75
CA LEU A 110 10.62 -16.41 -1.87
C LEU A 110 9.40 -16.96 -2.60
N GLU A 111 8.54 -17.66 -1.88
CA GLU A 111 7.26 -18.17 -2.36
C GLU A 111 6.15 -17.77 -1.39
N SER A 112 4.95 -17.51 -1.92
CA SER A 112 3.75 -17.28 -1.12
C SER A 112 3.50 -18.38 -0.10
N SER A 113 2.93 -18.01 1.04
CA SER A 113 2.44 -18.93 2.06
C SER A 113 1.09 -18.45 2.60
N ASP A 114 0.47 -19.26 3.47
CA ASP A 114 -0.76 -18.87 4.18
C ASP A 114 -0.59 -17.60 5.02
N GLU A 115 0.64 -17.27 5.43
CA GLU A 115 0.96 -16.09 6.23
C GLU A 115 1.32 -14.86 5.39
N LEU A 116 1.78 -15.08 4.16
CA LEU A 116 2.23 -14.05 3.23
C LEU A 116 1.86 -14.42 1.80
N GLY A 117 0.66 -14.01 1.38
CA GLY A 117 0.30 -14.01 -0.04
C GLY A 117 1.03 -12.89 -0.77
N ILE A 118 1.79 -13.21 -1.82
CA ILE A 118 2.56 -12.24 -2.61
C ILE A 118 1.71 -11.64 -3.73
N PHE A 119 1.61 -10.31 -3.75
CA PHE A 119 0.85 -9.53 -4.75
C PHE A 119 1.75 -8.66 -5.64
N GLY A 120 2.97 -8.36 -5.19
CA GLY A 120 3.92 -7.56 -5.96
C GLY A 120 5.35 -7.77 -5.48
N ALA A 121 6.32 -7.53 -6.36
CA ALA A 121 7.71 -7.41 -5.98
C ALA A 121 8.37 -6.30 -6.80
N VAL A 122 9.15 -5.44 -6.14
CA VAL A 122 9.88 -4.34 -6.77
C VAL A 122 11.33 -4.37 -6.29
N VAL A 123 12.26 -4.41 -7.22
CA VAL A 123 13.69 -4.39 -6.91
C VAL A 123 14.16 -2.96 -6.70
N SER A 124 14.99 -2.76 -5.68
CA SER A 124 15.64 -1.47 -5.42
C SER A 124 16.55 -1.05 -6.61
N PRO A 125 16.76 0.26 -6.83
CA PRO A 125 17.68 0.77 -7.86
C PRO A 125 19.10 0.20 -7.77
N GLY A 126 19.58 -0.10 -6.56
CA GLY A 126 20.89 -0.72 -6.33
C GLY A 126 20.91 -2.23 -6.54
N HIS A 127 19.79 -2.85 -6.93
CA HIS A 127 19.64 -4.28 -7.18
C HIS A 127 19.97 -5.21 -5.99
N ARG A 128 20.13 -4.63 -4.80
CA ARG A 128 20.49 -5.32 -3.57
C ARG A 128 19.27 -5.86 -2.82
N TRP A 129 18.21 -5.05 -2.79
CA TRP A 129 16.98 -5.35 -2.08
C TRP A 129 15.82 -5.64 -3.01
N VAL A 130 14.93 -6.52 -2.56
CA VAL A 130 13.61 -6.74 -3.15
C VAL A 130 12.55 -6.40 -2.13
N LEU A 131 11.69 -5.42 -2.44
CA LEU A 131 10.48 -5.14 -1.69
C LEU A 131 9.36 -6.04 -2.20
N VAL A 132 8.89 -6.94 -1.36
CA VAL A 132 7.77 -7.83 -1.63
C VAL A 132 6.52 -7.28 -0.95
N ARG A 133 5.46 -7.05 -1.72
CA ARG A 133 4.16 -6.59 -1.27
C ARG A 133 3.26 -7.79 -0.99
N GLY A 134 2.89 -7.94 0.28
CA GLY A 134 2.03 -9.00 0.78
C GLY A 134 0.56 -8.59 0.89
N GLY A 135 -0.29 -9.54 1.24
CA GLY A 135 -1.67 -9.28 1.66
C GLY A 135 -1.75 -8.43 2.93
N ASP A 136 -2.91 -7.82 3.16
CA ASP A 136 -3.23 -7.03 4.36
C ASP A 136 -2.24 -5.87 4.65
N GLY A 137 -1.67 -5.28 3.60
CA GLY A 137 -0.70 -4.18 3.71
C GLY A 137 0.66 -4.60 4.30
N LYS A 138 0.92 -5.90 4.45
CA LYS A 138 2.23 -6.40 4.87
C LYS A 138 3.24 -6.21 3.74
N SER A 139 4.48 -5.93 4.12
CA SER A 139 5.61 -5.89 3.19
C SER A 139 6.79 -6.64 3.79
N LEU A 140 7.64 -7.17 2.93
CA LEU A 140 8.88 -7.85 3.31
C LEU A 140 10.02 -7.36 2.42
N LEU A 141 11.13 -6.99 3.02
CA LEU A 141 12.36 -6.68 2.32
C LEU A 141 13.28 -7.89 2.35
N LEU A 142 13.76 -8.28 1.18
CA LEU A 142 14.73 -9.37 1.01
C LEU A 142 16.08 -8.80 0.57
N GLU A 143 17.17 -9.28 1.15
CA GLU A 143 18.53 -9.14 0.63
C GLU A 143 19.01 -10.53 0.17
N PRO A 144 18.76 -10.93 -1.08
CA PRO A 144 19.00 -12.30 -1.51
C PRO A 144 20.45 -12.80 -1.37
N PRO A 145 21.51 -11.97 -1.53
CA PRO A 145 22.89 -12.41 -1.32
C PRO A 145 23.19 -12.89 0.11
N SER A 146 22.55 -12.31 1.12
CA SER A 146 22.78 -12.60 2.54
C SER A 146 21.65 -13.43 3.18
N ASP A 147 20.58 -13.69 2.43
CA ASP A 147 19.29 -14.22 2.92
C ASP A 147 18.73 -13.43 4.12
N ARG A 148 19.09 -12.14 4.22
CA ARG A 148 18.54 -11.25 5.24
C ARG A 148 17.12 -10.85 4.86
N ARG A 149 16.25 -10.80 5.86
CA ARG A 149 14.85 -10.42 5.73
C ARG A 149 14.51 -9.35 6.76
N ILE A 150 13.82 -8.30 6.33
CA ILE A 150 13.41 -7.20 7.19
C ILE A 150 11.92 -6.97 6.95
N ALA A 151 11.13 -6.93 8.02
CA ALA A 151 9.75 -6.49 7.95
C ALA A 151 9.73 -4.96 8.16
N PRO A 152 9.57 -4.13 7.12
CA PRO A 152 9.37 -2.71 7.32
C PRO A 152 8.09 -2.46 8.14
N PRO A 153 7.99 -1.32 8.84
CA PRO A 153 6.77 -0.96 9.53
C PRO A 153 5.56 -1.02 8.58
N THR A 154 4.44 -1.54 9.06
CA THR A 154 3.19 -1.59 8.28
C THR A 154 2.38 -0.31 8.41
N ARG A 155 2.58 0.45 9.48
CA ARG A 155 1.91 1.72 9.78
C ARG A 155 2.86 2.66 10.52
N PRO A 156 2.66 3.99 10.42
CA PRO A 156 3.42 4.91 11.25
C PRO A 156 3.02 4.77 12.74
N PRO A 157 3.89 5.18 13.67
CA PRO A 157 3.56 5.22 15.09
C PRO A 157 2.46 6.25 15.35
N GLY A 158 1.45 5.85 16.13
CA GLY A 158 0.29 6.68 16.44
C GLY A 158 -1.04 5.97 16.17
N SER A 159 -2.11 6.51 16.76
CA SER A 159 -3.48 6.15 16.40
C SER A 159 -3.83 6.68 15.00
N ASN A 160 -4.98 6.29 14.44
CA ASN A 160 -5.65 6.94 13.30
C ASN A 160 -4.80 7.23 12.04
N LEU A 161 -3.81 6.38 11.75
CA LEU A 161 -3.00 6.43 10.53
C LEU A 161 -3.24 5.17 9.71
N PHE A 162 -3.46 5.34 8.42
CA PHE A 162 -3.57 4.23 7.47
C PHE A 162 -2.23 3.49 7.31
N PRO A 163 -2.26 2.23 6.88
CA PRO A 163 -1.04 1.48 6.54
C PRO A 163 -0.18 2.21 5.50
N PHE A 164 1.09 1.87 5.47
CA PHE A 164 2.04 2.41 4.51
C PHE A 164 1.84 1.84 3.11
N GLU A 165 1.93 2.72 2.11
CA GLU A 165 2.37 2.34 0.77
C GLU A 165 3.85 2.66 0.60
N TRP A 166 4.65 1.63 0.29
CA TRP A 166 6.11 1.74 0.17
C TRP A 166 6.58 1.80 -1.29
N HIS A 167 7.48 2.74 -1.57
CA HIS A 167 8.13 2.97 -2.86
C HIS A 167 9.65 3.11 -2.68
N TRP A 168 10.44 2.67 -3.66
CA TRP A 168 11.87 2.93 -3.66
C TRP A 168 12.17 4.36 -4.11
N ILE A 169 13.04 5.05 -3.37
CA ILE A 169 13.57 6.38 -3.72
C ILE A 169 15.10 6.42 -3.59
N GLY A 170 15.74 5.25 -3.71
CA GLY A 170 17.16 5.08 -3.47
C GLY A 170 17.52 3.59 -3.36
N PRO A 171 18.81 3.25 -3.44
CA PRO A 171 19.26 1.86 -3.36
C PRO A 171 18.92 1.18 -2.02
N ASP A 172 18.87 1.95 -0.94
CA ASP A 172 18.65 1.46 0.43
C ASP A 172 17.56 2.26 1.18
N LEU A 173 16.73 3.02 0.45
CA LEU A 173 15.77 3.96 1.04
C LEU A 173 14.37 3.77 0.46
N LEU A 174 13.42 3.50 1.34
CA LEU A 174 12.00 3.50 1.02
C LEU A 174 11.36 4.83 1.37
N PHE A 175 10.40 5.25 0.54
CA PHE A 175 9.44 6.31 0.80
C PHE A 175 8.09 5.71 1.12
N GLY A 176 7.52 6.12 2.24
CA GLY A 176 6.25 5.64 2.77
C GLY A 176 5.20 6.73 2.73
N ILE A 177 4.02 6.40 2.21
CA ILE A 177 2.85 7.28 2.19
C ILE A 177 1.83 6.72 3.17
N SER A 178 1.24 7.58 4.00
CA SER A 178 0.17 7.23 4.92
C SER A 178 -0.79 8.40 5.07
N GLY A 179 -2.09 8.11 5.12
CA GLY A 179 -3.11 9.11 5.41
C GLY A 179 -3.48 9.13 6.90
N VAL A 180 -3.72 10.32 7.43
CA VAL A 180 -4.42 10.50 8.71
C VAL A 180 -5.89 10.26 8.46
N GLU A 181 -6.50 9.34 9.18
CA GLU A 181 -7.93 9.04 9.07
C GLU A 181 -8.78 10.22 9.57
N LYS A 182 -9.81 10.59 8.80
CA LYS A 182 -10.86 11.53 9.24
C LYS A 182 -11.66 10.88 10.37
N ILE A 183 -11.61 11.48 11.56
CA ILE A 183 -12.45 11.06 12.68
C ILE A 183 -13.73 11.88 12.63
N SER A 184 -14.84 11.31 12.14
CA SER A 184 -16.15 11.93 12.29
C SER A 184 -16.59 11.85 13.76
N HIS A 185 -17.23 12.91 14.27
CA HIS A 185 -17.81 12.92 15.61
C HIS A 185 -19.18 12.24 15.69
N GLU A 186 -19.76 11.82 14.56
CA GLU A 186 -21.10 11.25 14.49
C GLU A 186 -21.11 9.87 13.80
N GLY A 187 -21.51 8.83 14.55
CA GLY A 187 -21.95 7.54 14.02
C GLY A 187 -20.85 6.59 13.49
N PRO A 188 -21.22 5.32 13.22
CA PRO A 188 -20.28 4.32 12.72
C PRO A 188 -19.70 4.73 11.36
N HIS A 189 -18.39 4.50 11.20
CA HIS A 189 -17.61 4.79 10.00
C HIS A 189 -18.30 4.22 8.74
N GLU A 190 -18.83 5.10 7.88
CA GLU A 190 -19.29 4.71 6.56
C GLU A 190 -18.09 4.49 5.65
N ASN A 191 -17.57 3.25 5.63
CA ASN A 191 -16.68 2.77 4.59
C ASN A 191 -17.45 2.50 3.29
N CYS A 192 -18.28 3.44 2.83
CA CYS A 192 -18.91 3.36 1.52
C CYS A 192 -18.99 4.72 0.85
N CYS A 193 -18.30 4.78 -0.29
CA CYS A 193 -18.78 5.44 -1.49
C CYS A 193 -18.72 6.98 -1.45
N ASN A 194 -17.55 7.48 -1.89
CA ASN A 194 -17.28 8.81 -2.47
C ASN A 194 -16.60 9.89 -1.61
N ASP A 195 -16.40 9.70 -0.30
CA ASP A 195 -15.61 10.64 0.48
C ASP A 195 -14.22 10.07 0.80
N ASN A 196 -13.18 10.79 0.38
CA ASN A 196 -11.81 10.50 0.78
C ASN A 196 -11.72 10.53 2.32
N ASN A 197 -11.47 9.40 2.96
CA ASN A 197 -11.34 9.27 4.43
C ASN A 197 -10.00 9.78 4.97
N VAL A 198 -9.18 10.44 4.15
CA VAL A 198 -7.89 11.03 4.53
C VAL A 198 -8.05 12.51 4.88
N ALA A 199 -7.72 12.88 6.12
CA ALA A 199 -7.67 14.26 6.60
C ALA A 199 -6.37 14.96 6.23
N GLN A 200 -5.26 14.21 6.16
CA GLN A 200 -3.94 14.72 5.84
C GLN A 200 -3.05 13.61 5.27
N THR A 201 -2.28 13.89 4.21
CA THR A 201 -1.20 13.00 3.77
C THR A 201 0.05 13.24 4.61
N LYS A 202 0.64 12.15 5.11
CA LYS A 202 1.95 12.16 5.76
C LYS A 202 2.93 11.27 5.01
N PHE A 203 4.17 11.74 4.97
CA PHE A 203 5.26 11.07 4.29
C PHE A 203 6.34 10.64 5.27
N TYR A 204 6.99 9.53 4.95
CA TYR A 204 8.00 8.91 5.79
C TYR A 204 9.11 8.32 4.93
N THR A 205 10.28 8.15 5.53
CA THR A 205 11.34 7.33 4.94
C THR A 205 11.73 6.20 5.85
N PHE A 206 12.04 5.04 5.27
CA PHE A 206 12.63 3.92 5.99
C PHE A 206 14.01 3.60 5.40
N ASP A 207 15.05 3.90 6.18
CA ASP A 207 16.43 3.51 5.88
C ASP A 207 16.58 2.02 6.15
N VAL A 208 16.75 1.23 5.10
CA VAL A 208 16.75 -0.24 5.18
C VAL A 208 18.01 -0.75 5.86
N VAL A 209 19.15 -0.07 5.66
CA VAL A 209 20.43 -0.47 6.24
C VAL A 209 20.41 -0.25 7.76
N ARG A 210 19.90 0.90 8.20
CA ARG A 210 19.81 1.29 9.61
C ARG A 210 18.52 0.85 10.30
N GLU A 211 17.59 0.26 9.55
CA GLU A 211 16.23 -0.11 9.97
C GLU A 211 15.51 1.03 10.70
N ARG A 212 15.60 2.25 10.14
CA ARG A 212 15.18 3.48 10.81
C ARG A 212 14.07 4.19 10.04
N LEU A 213 12.93 4.37 10.70
CA LEU A 213 11.83 5.20 10.23
C LEU A 213 12.07 6.67 10.59
N SER A 214 11.78 7.58 9.66
CA SER A 214 11.78 9.03 9.87
C SER A 214 10.52 9.66 9.27
N GLU A 215 9.99 10.70 9.91
CA GLU A 215 8.90 11.50 9.34
C GLU A 215 9.50 12.52 8.37
N VAL A 216 8.88 12.67 7.20
CA VAL A 216 9.27 13.65 6.20
C VAL A 216 8.50 14.94 6.46
N VAL A 217 9.23 16.04 6.56
CA VAL A 217 8.67 17.37 6.73
C VAL A 217 8.47 17.99 5.36
N MET A 218 7.21 18.29 5.05
CA MET A 218 6.82 18.98 3.83
C MET A 218 7.42 20.39 3.78
N PRO A 219 7.80 20.89 2.59
CA PRO A 219 8.17 22.28 2.41
C PRO A 219 7.01 23.20 2.79
N GLY A 220 7.29 24.32 3.45
CA GLY A 220 6.25 25.26 3.88
C GLY A 220 5.44 25.88 2.74
N ALA A 221 5.92 25.81 1.50
CA ALA A 221 5.20 26.23 0.31
C ALA A 221 4.04 25.29 -0.06
N VAL A 222 4.09 24.02 0.36
CA VAL A 222 2.99 23.06 0.16
C VAL A 222 2.06 23.14 1.37
N THR A 223 0.97 23.87 1.20
CA THR A 223 0.03 24.16 2.30
C THR A 223 -1.18 23.25 2.32
N GLN A 224 -1.39 22.46 1.27
CA GLN A 224 -2.56 21.59 1.15
C GLN A 224 -2.43 20.39 2.10
N PRO A 225 -3.51 20.03 2.81
CA PRO A 225 -3.47 18.94 3.77
C PRO A 225 -3.30 17.59 3.08
N VAL A 226 -3.85 17.44 1.88
CA VAL A 226 -3.89 16.18 1.16
C VAL A 226 -3.19 16.35 -0.19
N VAL A 227 -2.18 15.51 -0.40
CA VAL A 227 -1.30 15.51 -1.58
C VAL A 227 -1.02 14.07 -1.98
N ASN A 228 -0.86 13.84 -3.28
CA ASN A 228 -0.53 12.55 -3.87
C ASN A 228 0.91 12.56 -4.36
N ALA A 229 1.64 11.49 -4.07
CA ALA A 229 2.90 11.21 -4.75
C ALA A 229 2.62 10.29 -5.94
N VAL A 230 2.85 10.81 -7.14
CA VAL A 230 2.41 10.16 -8.39
C VAL A 230 3.56 9.51 -9.16
N ASP A 231 4.80 9.88 -8.85
CA ASP A 231 5.99 9.26 -9.45
C ASP A 231 7.17 9.26 -8.48
N PHE A 232 8.03 8.26 -8.63
CA PHE A 232 9.19 7.99 -7.78
C PHE A 232 10.37 7.58 -8.64
N THR A 233 11.50 8.20 -8.39
CA THR A 233 12.74 7.93 -9.12
C THR A 233 13.75 7.25 -8.21
N GLY A 234 14.59 6.39 -8.78
CA GLY A 234 15.59 5.63 -8.03
C GLY A 234 16.71 6.47 -7.42
N ASP A 235 16.83 7.74 -7.82
CA ASP A 235 17.82 8.70 -7.31
C ASP A 235 17.26 9.67 -6.26
N GLY A 236 15.99 9.50 -5.87
CA GLY A 236 15.41 10.17 -4.70
C GLY A 236 14.47 11.32 -4.98
N HIS A 237 14.03 11.50 -6.24
CA HIS A 237 13.03 12.49 -6.60
C HIS A 237 11.61 11.91 -6.56
N ILE A 238 10.68 12.73 -6.07
CA ILE A 238 9.27 12.40 -5.89
C ILE A 238 8.45 13.50 -6.56
N HIS A 239 7.51 13.12 -7.42
CA HIS A 239 6.58 14.07 -8.05
C HIS A 239 5.30 14.14 -7.23
N LEU A 240 4.95 15.35 -6.76
CA LEU A 240 3.71 15.56 -5.99
C LEU A 240 2.64 16.27 -6.81
N LYS A 241 1.39 15.91 -6.55
CA LYS A 241 0.18 16.56 -7.09
C LYS A 241 -0.88 16.74 -6.01
N LEU A 242 -1.81 17.66 -6.25
CA LEU A 242 -3.04 17.74 -5.45
C LEU A 242 -3.95 16.54 -5.74
N GLU A 243 -4.65 16.04 -4.72
CA GLU A 243 -5.56 14.90 -4.89
C GLU A 243 -6.81 15.26 -5.70
N GLU A 244 -7.40 16.41 -5.40
CA GLU A 244 -8.60 16.89 -6.09
C GLU A 244 -8.28 18.10 -6.98
N PRO A 245 -8.73 18.08 -8.25
CA PRO A 245 -8.80 19.27 -9.07
C PRO A 245 -9.57 20.38 -8.37
N GLN A 246 -8.89 21.47 -8.01
CA GLN A 246 -9.56 22.73 -7.65
C GLN A 246 -9.51 23.67 -8.85
N ASP A 247 -10.67 24.19 -9.25
CA ASP A 247 -10.76 25.12 -10.39
C ASP A 247 -9.83 26.32 -10.18
N GLY A 248 -8.94 26.54 -11.16
CA GLY A 248 -7.97 27.64 -11.12
C GLY A 248 -6.73 27.41 -10.24
N VAL A 249 -6.55 26.21 -9.67
CA VAL A 249 -5.35 25.84 -8.90
C VAL A 249 -4.46 24.92 -9.72
N GLU A 250 -3.16 25.23 -9.78
CA GLU A 250 -2.17 24.34 -10.36
C GLU A 250 -2.10 23.04 -9.55
N GLN A 251 -2.49 21.93 -10.17
CA GLN A 251 -2.50 20.60 -9.52
C GLN A 251 -1.11 20.02 -9.38
N ASP A 252 -0.18 20.46 -10.22
CA ASP A 252 1.20 20.01 -10.20
C ASP A 252 1.98 20.80 -9.16
N LEU A 253 2.48 20.10 -8.13
CA LEU A 253 3.32 20.72 -7.11
C LEU A 253 4.81 20.64 -7.47
N GLY A 254 5.15 19.95 -8.55
CA GLY A 254 6.51 19.77 -9.03
C GLY A 254 7.28 18.63 -8.35
N TRP A 255 8.58 18.64 -8.59
CA TRP A 255 9.49 17.60 -8.10
C TRP A 255 10.12 18.00 -6.77
N PHE A 256 10.30 17.00 -5.92
CA PHE A 256 10.87 17.16 -4.60
C PHE A 256 11.94 16.11 -4.33
N ARG A 257 12.88 16.44 -3.45
CA ARG A 257 13.91 15.53 -2.97
C ARG A 257 13.94 15.49 -1.45
N ILE A 258 14.26 14.31 -0.89
CA ILE A 258 14.43 14.12 0.55
C ILE A 258 15.92 14.12 0.89
N GLY A 259 16.30 14.92 1.88
CA GLY A 259 17.69 15.07 2.29
C GLY A 259 17.84 16.19 3.33
N PRO A 260 19.06 16.41 3.85
CA PRO A 260 19.32 17.67 4.54
C PRO A 260 19.01 18.83 3.59
N PRO A 261 18.38 19.92 4.06
CA PRO A 261 18.30 21.14 3.26
C PRO A 261 19.74 21.56 2.93
N GLU A 262 20.02 21.80 1.65
CA GLU A 262 21.29 22.41 1.23
C GLU A 262 21.46 23.82 1.81
#